data_AF-A0A3B8YU76-F1
#
_entry.id   AF-A0A3B8YU76-F1
#
_cell.length_a   1.000
_cell.length_b   1.000
_cell.length_c   1.000
_cell.angle_alpha   90.00
_cell.angle_beta   90.00
_cell.angle_gamma   90.00
#
_symmetry.space_group_name_H-M   'P 1'
#
loop_
_entity.id
_entity.type
_entity.pdbx_description
1 polymer ?
#
loop_
_entity_poly.entity_id
_entity_poly.type
_entity_poly.pdbx_seq_one_letter_code
_entity_poly.pdbx_strand_id
1 'polypeptide(L)'
;MLSHISVNKNILKDEKYRYLFTVEKVNELVLQGIPFREAYKQIGLEVQEGTFAFQPVLNHTHAGSIGNLCSDEIRTKMENAMKGIH
;
A
#
# COMPACT_ATOMS: atom_id res chain seq x y z
N MET A 1 28.89 7.96 3.38
CA MET A 1 28.05 8.29 2.20
C MET A 1 26.55 8.42 2.51
N LEU A 2 26.05 7.96 3.68
CA LEU A 2 24.65 8.12 4.11
C LEU A 2 24.39 9.37 4.99
N SER A 3 25.40 10.16 5.33
CA SER A 3 25.34 11.21 6.36
C SER A 3 24.43 12.40 6.05
N HIS A 4 23.95 12.54 4.80
CA HIS A 4 23.09 13.65 4.37
C HIS A 4 21.72 13.18 3.81
N ILE A 5 21.34 11.92 4.03
CA ILE A 5 20.01 11.43 3.60
C ILE A 5 18.97 11.79 4.66
N SER A 6 17.86 12.37 4.21
CA SER A 6 16.69 12.67 5.05
C SER A 6 15.45 11.95 4.54
N VAL A 7 14.67 11.38 5.45
CA VAL A 7 13.39 10.74 5.11
C VAL A 7 12.33 11.81 4.83
N ASN A 8 11.71 11.75 3.64
CA ASN A 8 10.50 12.52 3.36
C ASN A 8 9.27 11.80 3.92
N LYS A 9 8.85 12.16 5.14
CA LYS A 9 7.67 11.60 5.81
C LYS A 9 6.34 11.87 5.08
N ASN A 10 6.34 12.83 4.16
CA ASN A 10 5.14 13.27 3.44
C ASN A 10 5.21 12.94 1.93
N ILE A 11 6.08 12.02 1.52
CA ILE A 11 6.29 11.70 0.10
C ILE A 11 5.00 11.35 -0.62
N LEU A 12 4.06 10.68 0.05
CA LEU A 12 2.76 10.28 -0.50
C LEU A 12 1.77 11.44 -0.70
N LYS A 13 2.10 12.68 -0.28
CA LYS A 13 1.32 13.88 -0.62
C LYS A 13 1.56 14.38 -2.04
N ASP A 14 2.66 13.93 -2.67
CA ASP A 14 2.97 14.27 -4.05
C ASP A 14 1.97 13.55 -4.99
N GLU A 15 1.41 14.29 -5.93
CA GLU A 15 0.36 13.87 -6.85
C GLU A 15 0.72 12.60 -7.64
N LYS A 16 2.01 12.39 -7.94
CA LYS A 16 2.44 11.19 -8.67
C LYS A 16 2.17 9.89 -7.91
N TYR A 17 2.01 9.94 -6.59
CA TYR A 17 1.65 8.77 -5.77
C TYR A 17 0.14 8.59 -5.59
N ARG A 18 -0.69 9.47 -6.17
CA ARG A 18 -2.16 9.36 -6.08
C ARG A 18 -2.64 7.97 -6.48
N TYR A 19 -2.10 7.40 -7.55
CA TYR A 19 -2.55 6.12 -8.10
C TYR A 19 -2.01 4.88 -7.38
N LEU A 20 -1.13 5.05 -6.38
CA LEU A 20 -0.63 3.95 -5.54
C LEU A 20 -1.79 3.20 -4.88
N PHE A 21 -2.88 3.92 -4.58
CA PHE A 21 -4.03 3.43 -3.82
C PHE A 21 -5.16 2.81 -4.66
N THR A 22 -4.91 2.55 -5.94
CA THR A 22 -5.92 1.97 -6.84
C THR A 22 -6.29 0.55 -6.43
N VAL A 23 -5.32 -0.24 -5.97
CA VAL A 23 -5.54 -1.63 -5.51
C VAL A 23 -6.40 -1.64 -4.24
N GLU A 24 -6.15 -0.73 -3.31
CA GLU A 24 -6.92 -0.56 -2.08
C GLU A 24 -8.37 -0.24 -2.39
N LYS A 25 -8.62 0.68 -3.32
CA LYS A 25 -9.98 1.03 -3.73
C LYS A 25 -10.69 -0.12 -4.45
N VAL A 26 -9.97 -0.90 -5.26
CA VAL A 26 -10.51 -2.16 -5.83
C VAL A 26 -10.90 -3.12 -4.70
N ASN A 27 -10.03 -3.31 -3.71
CA ASN A 27 -10.31 -4.21 -2.59
C ASN A 27 -11.50 -3.72 -1.74
N GLU A 28 -11.64 -2.41 -1.52
CA GLU A 28 -12.80 -1.83 -0.83
C GLU A 28 -14.11 -2.18 -1.55
N LEU A 29 -14.18 -2.00 -2.87
CA LEU A 29 -15.35 -2.38 -3.67
C LEU A 29 -15.63 -3.88 -3.60
N VAL A 30 -14.58 -4.71 -3.60
CA VAL A 30 -14.72 -6.17 -3.44
C VAL A 30 -15.30 -6.54 -2.07
N LEU A 31 -14.84 -5.90 -1.00
CA LEU A 31 -15.38 -6.10 0.35
C LEU A 31 -16.84 -5.63 0.47
N GLN A 32 -17.28 -4.68 -0.36
CA GLN A 32 -18.67 -4.27 -0.50
C GLN A 32 -19.53 -5.24 -1.35
N GLY A 33 -18.94 -6.33 -1.83
CA GLY A 33 -19.63 -7.37 -2.58
C GLY A 33 -19.55 -7.23 -4.11
N ILE A 34 -18.80 -6.25 -4.63
CA ILE A 34 -18.60 -6.09 -6.07
C ILE A 34 -17.63 -7.17 -6.57
N PRO A 35 -17.96 -7.92 -7.64
CA PRO A 35 -17.01 -8.87 -8.22
C PRO A 35 -15.70 -8.18 -8.62
N PHE A 36 -14.56 -8.80 -8.32
CA PHE A 36 -13.22 -8.24 -8.55
C PHE A 36 -13.05 -7.65 -9.96
N ARG A 37 -13.52 -8.34 -11.00
CA ARG A 37 -13.41 -7.87 -12.39
C ARG A 37 -14.13 -6.54 -12.60
N GLU A 38 -15.29 -6.36 -12.01
CA GLU A 38 -16.09 -5.14 -12.17
C GLU A 38 -15.50 -3.99 -11.35
N ALA A 39 -15.05 -4.27 -10.12
CA ALA A 39 -14.28 -3.31 -9.32
C ALA A 39 -13.02 -2.83 -10.06
N TYR A 40 -12.25 -3.74 -10.65
CA TYR A 40 -11.03 -3.41 -11.40
C TYR A 40 -11.32 -2.51 -12.61
N LYS A 41 -12.38 -2.82 -13.38
CA LYS A 41 -12.80 -1.98 -14.51
C LYS A 41 -13.25 -0.60 -14.06
N GLN A 42 -14.07 -0.52 -13.02
CA GLN A 42 -14.58 0.74 -12.50
C GLN A 42 -13.42 1.67 -12.08
N ILE A 43 -12.47 1.15 -11.31
CA ILE A 43 -11.30 1.94 -10.89
C ILE A 43 -10.42 2.32 -12.10
N GLY A 44 -10.25 1.42 -13.08
CA GLY A 44 -9.54 1.73 -14.31
C GLY A 44 -10.16 2.90 -15.08
N LEU A 45 -11.49 2.96 -15.15
CA LEU A 45 -12.22 4.07 -15.77
C LEU A 45 -12.04 5.38 -14.99
N GLU A 46 -12.18 5.36 -13.66
CA GLU A 46 -11.94 6.55 -12.81
C GLU A 46 -10.53 7.12 -13.03
N VAL A 47 -9.53 6.25 -13.20
CA VAL A 47 -8.15 6.66 -13.48
C VAL A 47 -8.03 7.28 -14.88
N GLN A 48 -8.63 6.66 -15.90
CA GLN A 48 -8.60 7.16 -17.28
C GLN A 48 -9.30 8.52 -17.43
N GLU A 49 -10.39 8.73 -16.70
CA GLU A 49 -11.16 9.97 -16.73
C GLU A 49 -10.57 11.08 -15.85
N GLY A 50 -9.53 10.76 -15.06
CA GLY A 50 -8.92 11.71 -14.11
C GLY A 50 -9.82 12.03 -12.90
N THR A 51 -10.88 11.26 -12.69
CA THR A 51 -11.84 11.42 -11.58
C THR A 51 -11.46 10.59 -10.35
N PHE A 52 -10.43 9.75 -10.46
CA PHE A 52 -9.94 8.94 -9.35
C PHE A 52 -9.57 9.80 -8.14
N ALA A 53 -10.33 9.62 -7.07
CA ALA A 53 -10.05 10.17 -5.76
C ALA A 53 -9.98 9.01 -4.74
N PHE A 54 -9.00 9.08 -3.85
CA PHE A 54 -8.87 8.16 -2.74
C PHE A 54 -8.66 8.96 -1.45
N GLN A 55 -9.45 8.65 -0.43
CA GLN A 55 -9.18 9.14 0.92
C GLN A 55 -8.30 8.11 1.64
N PRO A 56 -7.10 8.50 2.11
CA PRO A 56 -6.23 7.60 2.84
C PRO A 56 -6.77 7.39 4.26
N VAL A 57 -7.83 6.62 4.39
CA VAL A 57 -8.27 6.09 5.69
C VAL A 57 -7.52 4.77 5.91
N LEU A 58 -6.34 4.88 6.51
CA LEU A 58 -5.35 3.80 6.64
C LEU A 58 -5.66 2.81 7.78
N ASN A 59 -6.92 2.46 8.01
CA ASN A 59 -7.30 1.47 9.02
C ASN A 59 -7.21 0.04 8.45
N HIS A 60 -6.09 -0.29 7.82
CA HIS A 60 -5.86 -1.61 7.24
C HIS A 60 -5.16 -2.52 8.24
N THR A 61 -5.81 -3.62 8.61
CA THR A 61 -5.25 -4.66 9.50
C THR A 61 -4.61 -5.82 8.73
N HIS A 62 -4.74 -5.82 7.40
CA HIS A 62 -4.24 -6.89 6.54
C HIS A 62 -2.71 -6.96 6.57
N ALA A 63 -2.16 -8.16 6.80
CA ALA A 63 -0.73 -8.38 6.84
C ALA A 63 -0.06 -7.97 5.51
N GLY A 64 1.02 -7.20 5.58
CA GLY A 64 1.73 -6.65 4.42
C GLY A 64 1.11 -5.37 3.83
N SER A 65 -0.02 -4.88 4.37
CA SER A 65 -0.60 -3.60 3.94
C SER A 65 0.12 -2.41 4.57
N ILE A 66 -0.11 -1.21 4.04
CA ILE A 66 0.44 0.05 4.57
C ILE A 66 0.10 0.30 6.06
N GLY A 67 -1.01 -0.25 6.56
CA GLY A 67 -1.41 -0.19 7.98
C GLY A 67 -0.85 -1.33 8.84
N ASN A 68 -0.31 -2.38 8.24
CA ASN A 68 0.30 -3.53 8.92
C ASN A 68 1.43 -4.11 8.04
N LEU A 69 2.58 -3.43 8.05
CA LEU A 69 3.74 -3.80 7.21
C LEU A 69 4.43 -5.10 7.65
N CYS A 70 4.05 -5.66 8.80
CA CYS A 70 4.71 -6.82 9.41
C CYS A 70 6.23 -6.66 9.59
N SER A 71 6.69 -5.44 9.87
CA SER A 71 8.13 -5.14 9.95
C SER A 71 8.81 -5.84 11.13
N ASP A 72 8.10 -6.08 12.22
CA ASP A 72 8.64 -6.77 13.40
C ASP A 72 8.78 -8.28 13.15
N GLU A 73 7.82 -8.89 12.45
CA GLU A 73 7.87 -10.28 12.02
C GLU A 73 8.99 -10.51 11.00
N ILE A 74 9.15 -9.58 10.05
CA ILE A 74 10.25 -9.61 9.07
C ILE A 74 11.60 -9.51 9.79
N ARG A 75 11.74 -8.60 10.77
CA ARG A 75 12.97 -8.47 11.56
C ARG A 75 13.28 -9.76 12.32
N THR A 76 12.29 -10.32 13.01
CA THR A 76 12.44 -11.58 13.75
C THR A 76 12.87 -12.73 12.83
N LYS A 77 12.26 -12.83 11.64
CA LYS A 77 12.63 -13.83 10.65
C LYS A 77 14.07 -13.67 10.17
N MET A 78 14.51 -12.43 9.92
CA MET A 78 15.88 -12.12 9.54
C MET A 78 16.88 -12.51 10.64
N GLU A 79 16.63 -12.11 11.89
CA GLU A 79 17.50 -12.44 13.02
C GLU A 79 17.66 -13.95 13.21
N ASN A 80 16.57 -14.71 13.07
CA ASN A 80 16.61 -16.16 13.17
C ASN A 80 17.39 -16.81 12.01
N ALA A 81 17.26 -16.29 10.79
CA ALA A 81 18.05 -16.77 9.66
C ALA A 81 19.55 -16.50 9.85
N MET A 82 19.92 -15.32 10.39
CA MET A 82 21.32 -14.98 10.63
C MET A 82 21.98 -15.83 11.72
N LYS A 83 21.24 -16.32 12.73
CA LYS A 83 21.77 -17.23 13.76
C LYS A 83 22.32 -18.54 13.18
N GLY A 84 21.80 -18.99 12.03
CA GLY A 84 22.25 -20.20 11.35
C GLY A 84 23.45 -19.99 10.42
N ILE A 85 23.91 -18.75 10.24
CA ILE A 85 25.07 -18.40 9.42
C ILE A 85 26.24 -18.14 10.37
N HIS A 86 27.12 -19.13 10.50
CA HIS A 86 28.46 -19.01 11.09
C HIS A 86 29.50 -19.13 9.99
#